data_AF-A0A0Q6BNV5-F1
#
_entry.id   AF-A0A0Q6BNV5-F1
#
_cell.length_a   1.000
_cell.length_b   1.000
_cell.length_c   1.000
_cell.angle_alpha   90.00
_cell.angle_beta   90.00
_cell.angle_gamma   90.00
#
_symmetry.space_group_name_H-M   'P 1'
#
loop_
_entity.id
_entity.type
_entity.pdbx_description
1 polymer ?
#
loop_
_entity_poly.entity_id
_entity_poly.type
_entity_poly.pdbx_seq_one_letter_code
_entity_poly.pdbx_strand_id
1 'polypeptide(L)'
;MSLSPRVTIDSHQHFWQVSRGDYGWMGEHVAPLLRDFMPDDLRPHLKRAGIERTIVVQAAETEAETDFLLDIARRTDIVAGVVGWLDMDDDGFPERLAHYRKDPLFVGLRPMLQDLEDDAFILRPRVLDHLRLVAESGLAFDILTFPRHLPHVAKALDAVPGLKAVVDHLSKPAIASGLLDPWRDDIAALAAFPNVSCKVSGLVTEAAADWRAEDMRPYVDHVATVFGEDRLMFGSDWPVAKLAAGYGEVAGLARALLGAHFGPDAMAKIFGGNAAEFYLGSSSGHREL
;
A
#
# COMPACT_ATOMS: atom_id res chain seq x y z
N MET A 1 -0.19 -14.61 26.91
CA MET A 1 -1.15 -13.49 26.77
C MET A 1 -0.33 -12.21 26.71
N SER A 2 -0.21 -11.61 25.53
CA SER A 2 0.34 -10.25 25.39
C SER A 2 -0.73 -9.43 24.69
N LEU A 3 -1.45 -8.64 25.48
CA LEU A 3 -2.32 -7.57 25.03
C LEU A 3 -1.42 -6.39 24.70
N SER A 4 -0.94 -6.27 23.45
CA SER A 4 -0.81 -4.93 22.90
C SER A 4 -2.22 -4.46 22.56
N PRO A 5 -2.65 -3.25 22.96
CA PRO A 5 -3.89 -2.69 22.44
C PRO A 5 -3.79 -2.78 20.91
N ARG A 6 -4.81 -3.39 20.29
CA ARG A 6 -4.82 -3.70 18.85
C ARG A 6 -4.85 -2.37 18.08
N VAL A 7 -3.68 -1.78 17.84
CA VAL A 7 -3.52 -0.52 17.11
C VAL A 7 -4.23 -0.65 15.77
N THR A 8 -5.13 0.29 15.47
CA THR A 8 -5.80 0.35 14.17
C THR A 8 -4.96 1.19 13.22
N ILE A 9 -4.68 0.62 12.05
CA ILE A 9 -3.77 1.21 11.07
C ILE A 9 -4.48 1.30 9.72
N ASP A 10 -4.50 2.50 9.16
CA ASP A 10 -4.68 2.70 7.73
C ASP A 10 -3.35 2.49 7.02
N SER A 11 -3.21 1.36 6.31
CA SER A 11 -1.93 0.96 5.71
C SER A 11 -1.60 1.68 4.40
N HIS A 12 -2.46 2.57 3.92
CA HIS A 12 -2.24 3.26 2.64
C HIS A 12 -2.94 4.62 2.60
N GLN A 13 -2.16 5.68 2.73
CA GLN A 13 -2.59 7.05 2.48
C GLN A 13 -1.40 7.90 2.01
N HIS A 14 -1.69 9.07 1.46
CA HIS A 14 -0.72 10.03 0.94
C HIS A 14 -0.85 11.41 1.59
N PHE A 15 0.28 12.11 1.67
CA PHE A 15 0.30 13.56 1.89
C PHE A 15 1.07 14.22 0.76
N TRP A 16 0.69 15.44 0.43
CA TRP A 16 1.43 16.23 -0.55
C TRP A 16 1.23 17.73 -0.36
N GLN A 17 2.20 18.48 -0.88
CA GLN A 17 2.13 19.92 -1.06
C GLN A 17 2.32 20.25 -2.53
N VAL A 18 1.28 20.81 -3.18
CA VAL A 18 1.28 21.06 -4.64
C VAL A 18 2.48 21.93 -5.06
N SER A 19 2.92 22.82 -4.17
CA SER A 19 4.08 23.68 -4.38
C SER A 19 5.42 22.96 -4.58
N ARG A 20 5.53 21.67 -4.21
CA ARG A 20 6.72 20.85 -4.49
C ARG A 20 6.93 20.61 -5.99
N GLY A 21 5.85 20.58 -6.77
CA GLY A 21 5.90 20.54 -8.23
C GLY A 21 6.41 19.23 -8.84
N ASP A 22 6.53 18.15 -8.06
CA ASP A 22 7.03 16.84 -8.49
C ASP A 22 5.93 15.77 -8.66
N TYR A 23 4.66 16.15 -8.53
CA TYR A 23 3.51 15.27 -8.73
C TYR A 23 3.04 15.25 -10.19
N GLY A 24 3.80 14.59 -11.07
CA GLY A 24 3.55 14.58 -12.53
C GLY A 24 2.19 14.01 -12.97
N TRP A 25 1.56 13.18 -12.13
CA TRP A 25 0.23 12.62 -12.38
C TRP A 25 -0.92 13.60 -12.10
N MET A 26 -0.67 14.71 -11.40
CA MET A 26 -1.70 15.67 -11.03
C MET A 26 -2.02 16.63 -12.19
N GLY A 27 -3.25 16.55 -12.70
CA GLY A 27 -3.77 17.44 -13.75
C GLY A 27 -5.27 17.71 -13.63
N GLU A 28 -5.88 18.27 -14.67
CA GLU A 28 -7.31 18.66 -14.67
C GLU A 28 -8.25 17.47 -14.37
N HIS A 29 -7.90 16.27 -14.83
CA HIS A 29 -8.65 15.04 -14.60
C HIS A 29 -8.75 14.63 -13.12
N VAL A 30 -7.90 15.19 -12.25
CA VAL A 30 -7.94 15.02 -10.79
C VAL A 30 -8.09 16.36 -10.07
N ALA A 31 -8.80 17.32 -10.66
CA ALA A 31 -8.97 18.68 -10.12
C ALA A 31 -9.27 18.76 -8.61
N PRO A 32 -10.11 17.90 -7.99
CA PRO A 32 -10.32 17.92 -6.53
C PRO A 32 -9.07 17.64 -5.68
N LEU A 33 -8.05 17.02 -6.28
CA LEU A 33 -6.78 16.67 -5.65
C LEU A 33 -5.71 17.76 -5.82
N LEU A 34 -5.94 18.80 -6.65
CA LEU A 34 -5.02 19.91 -6.91
C LEU A 34 -4.97 20.95 -5.76
N ARG A 35 -4.76 20.48 -4.55
CA ARG A 35 -4.55 21.26 -3.33
C ARG A 35 -3.72 20.45 -2.34
N ASP A 36 -3.17 21.11 -1.34
CA ASP A 36 -2.43 20.42 -0.28
C ASP A 36 -3.34 19.48 0.53
N PHE A 37 -2.77 18.34 0.89
CA PHE A 37 -3.36 17.38 1.82
C PHE A 37 -2.30 17.01 2.85
N MET A 38 -2.55 17.44 4.09
CA MET A 38 -1.60 17.35 5.20
C MET A 38 -2.22 16.60 6.39
N PRO A 39 -1.44 16.24 7.43
CA PRO A 39 -1.95 15.51 8.59
C PRO A 39 -3.22 16.08 9.21
N ASP A 40 -3.34 17.42 9.30
CA ASP A 40 -4.51 18.07 9.91
C ASP A 40 -5.79 17.92 9.08
N ASP A 41 -5.69 17.73 7.76
CA ASP A 41 -6.82 17.40 6.90
C ASP A 41 -7.31 15.97 7.15
N LEU A 42 -6.40 15.03 7.46
CA LEU A 42 -6.71 13.61 7.65
C LEU A 42 -7.21 13.28 9.07
N ARG A 43 -6.64 13.91 10.11
CA ARG A 43 -6.96 13.65 11.54
C ARG A 43 -8.46 13.53 11.85
N PRO A 44 -9.35 14.43 11.38
CA PRO A 44 -10.77 14.32 11.68
C PRO A 44 -11.42 13.06 11.10
N HIS A 45 -10.92 12.56 9.96
CA HIS A 45 -11.41 11.33 9.35
C HIS A 45 -10.94 10.10 10.11
N LEU A 46 -9.66 10.04 10.51
CA LEU A 46 -9.11 8.94 11.33
C LEU A 46 -9.90 8.80 12.64
N LYS A 47 -10.12 9.91 13.35
CA LYS A 47 -10.88 9.93 14.61
C LYS A 47 -12.30 9.38 14.44
N ARG A 48 -13.00 9.75 13.36
CA ARG A 48 -14.36 9.26 13.08
C ARG A 48 -14.39 7.79 12.69
N ALA A 49 -13.37 7.30 11.99
CA ALA A 49 -13.28 5.91 11.55
C ALA A 49 -12.69 4.95 12.60
N GLY A 50 -12.20 5.48 13.72
CA GLY A 50 -11.53 4.72 14.77
C GLY A 50 -10.17 4.19 14.34
N ILE A 51 -9.45 4.94 13.49
CA ILE A 51 -8.08 4.63 13.06
C ILE A 51 -7.10 5.45 13.91
N GLU A 52 -6.11 4.79 14.49
CA GLU A 52 -5.13 5.41 15.39
C GLU A 52 -3.87 5.85 14.66
N ARG A 53 -3.38 5.05 13.71
CA ARG A 53 -2.13 5.29 12.99
C ARG A 53 -2.28 5.06 11.48
N THR A 54 -1.30 5.52 10.72
CA THR A 54 -1.25 5.35 9.27
C THR A 54 0.15 4.95 8.81
N ILE A 55 0.23 4.16 7.75
CA ILE A 55 1.43 4.11 6.91
C ILE A 55 1.25 5.14 5.80
N VAL A 56 2.15 6.10 5.71
CA VAL A 56 2.15 7.08 4.62
C VAL A 56 3.01 6.55 3.48
N VAL A 57 2.51 6.66 2.27
CA VAL A 57 3.14 6.12 1.07
C VAL A 57 3.50 7.27 0.13
N GLN A 58 4.68 7.22 -0.49
CA GLN A 58 5.14 8.20 -1.49
C GLN A 58 4.07 8.49 -2.54
N ALA A 59 3.90 9.76 -2.93
CA ALA A 59 3.02 10.15 -4.04
C ALA A 59 3.77 10.72 -5.27
N ALA A 60 5.11 10.76 -5.22
CA ALA A 60 5.99 11.17 -6.30
C ALA A 60 7.26 10.31 -6.33
N GLU A 61 7.80 10.10 -7.53
CA GLU A 61 8.99 9.29 -7.79
C GLU A 61 10.29 10.06 -7.54
N THR A 62 10.42 10.65 -6.35
CA THR A 62 11.62 11.41 -5.96
C THR A 62 12.06 11.06 -4.53
N GLU A 63 13.37 11.09 -4.30
CA GLU A 63 13.89 10.99 -2.93
C GLU A 63 13.45 12.17 -2.05
N ALA A 64 13.22 13.34 -2.66
CA ALA A 64 12.70 14.51 -1.96
C ALA A 64 11.28 14.27 -1.40
N GLU A 65 10.48 13.39 -2.02
CA GLU A 65 9.18 12.94 -1.48
C GLU A 65 9.40 12.04 -0.26
N THR A 66 10.32 11.08 -0.34
CA THR A 66 10.71 10.26 0.81
C THR A 66 11.13 11.13 2.00
N ASP A 67 12.00 12.13 1.78
CA ASP A 67 12.47 13.04 2.82
C ASP A 67 11.34 13.86 3.44
N PHE A 68 10.41 14.33 2.62
CA PHE A 68 9.25 15.10 3.07
C PHE A 68 8.28 14.28 3.92
N LEU A 69 7.98 13.05 3.50
CA LEU A 69 7.14 12.15 4.28
C LEU A 69 7.80 11.75 5.60
N LEU A 70 9.12 11.54 5.61
CA LEU A 70 9.88 11.30 6.85
C LEU A 70 9.84 12.52 7.78
N ASP A 71 9.96 13.75 7.27
CA ASP A 71 9.82 14.96 8.09
C ASP A 71 8.41 15.09 8.68
N ILE A 72 7.36 14.82 7.89
CA ILE A 72 5.99 14.74 8.39
C ILE A 72 5.90 13.71 9.51
N ALA A 73 6.39 12.49 9.27
CA ALA A 73 6.31 11.38 10.22
C ALA A 73 6.98 11.69 11.57
N ARG A 74 8.08 12.47 11.57
CA ARG A 74 8.75 12.90 12.82
C ARG A 74 7.97 13.96 13.60
N ARG A 75 7.08 14.72 12.96
CA ARG A 75 6.34 15.84 13.56
C ARG A 75 4.90 15.52 13.90
N THR A 76 4.44 14.30 13.58
CA THR A 76 3.05 13.90 13.73
C THR A 76 2.96 12.53 14.39
N ASP A 77 1.98 12.38 15.29
CA ASP A 77 1.73 11.13 16.01
C ASP A 77 0.93 10.11 15.18
N ILE A 78 0.19 10.53 14.15
CA ILE A 78 -0.66 9.64 13.35
C ILE A 78 0.15 8.76 12.39
N VAL A 79 1.37 9.13 12.00
CA VAL A 79 2.17 8.33 11.06
C VAL A 79 3.00 7.31 11.86
N ALA A 80 2.89 6.03 11.51
CA ALA A 80 3.66 4.95 12.12
C ALA A 80 4.89 4.56 11.29
N GLY A 81 4.85 4.78 9.97
CA GLY A 81 5.95 4.49 9.06
C GLY A 81 5.72 5.13 7.70
N VAL A 82 6.81 5.25 6.95
CA VAL A 82 6.89 5.80 5.60
C VAL A 82 7.31 4.71 4.64
N VAL A 83 6.51 4.50 3.60
CA VAL A 83 6.90 3.78 2.40
C VAL A 83 7.38 4.83 1.39
N GLY A 84 8.69 4.91 1.20
CA GLY A 84 9.31 5.91 0.33
C GLY A 84 9.51 5.42 -1.10
N TRP A 85 10.20 6.25 -1.87
CA TRP A 85 10.64 5.96 -3.23
C TRP A 85 12.17 5.97 -3.32
N LEU A 86 12.70 5.04 -4.10
CA LEU A 86 14.08 4.99 -4.58
C LEU A 86 14.06 4.43 -6.01
N ASP A 87 14.98 4.90 -6.85
CA ASP A 87 15.12 4.39 -8.21
C ASP A 87 15.73 2.97 -8.19
N MET A 88 14.92 1.98 -8.51
CA MET A 88 15.33 0.57 -8.52
C MET A 88 16.30 0.21 -9.66
N ASP A 89 16.50 1.06 -10.67
CA ASP A 89 17.40 0.80 -11.80
C ASP A 89 18.66 1.69 -11.78
N ASP A 90 18.83 2.52 -10.74
CA ASP A 90 20.00 3.39 -10.56
C ASP A 90 21.20 2.63 -9.96
N ASP A 91 22.41 2.87 -10.49
CA ASP A 91 23.66 2.27 -10.00
C ASP A 91 23.93 2.56 -8.51
N GLY A 92 23.47 3.69 -8.00
CA GLY A 92 23.63 4.13 -6.61
C GLY A 92 22.55 3.63 -5.65
N PHE A 93 21.57 2.84 -6.10
CA PHE A 93 20.51 2.30 -5.24
C PHE A 93 21.03 1.64 -3.96
N PRO A 94 22.11 0.81 -3.96
CA PRO A 94 22.60 0.20 -2.73
C PRO A 94 22.99 1.23 -1.66
N GLU A 95 23.68 2.30 -2.05
CA GLU A 95 24.08 3.39 -1.16
C GLU A 95 22.88 4.18 -0.65
N ARG A 96 21.89 4.45 -1.52
CA ARG A 96 20.66 5.17 -1.14
C ARG A 96 19.79 4.32 -0.19
N LEU A 97 19.62 3.03 -0.46
CA LEU A 97 18.95 2.10 0.44
C LEU A 97 19.63 2.06 1.82
N ALA A 98 20.96 1.96 1.85
CA ALA A 98 21.74 1.97 3.09
C ALA A 98 21.64 3.31 3.85
N HIS A 99 21.43 4.42 3.15
CA HIS A 99 21.18 5.73 3.75
C HIS A 99 19.82 5.74 4.46
N TYR A 100 18.72 5.42 3.76
CA TYR A 100 17.37 5.52 4.30
C TYR A 100 17.05 4.49 5.37
N ARG A 101 17.60 3.28 5.28
CA ARG A 101 17.41 2.23 6.29
C ARG A 101 17.87 2.63 7.70
N LYS A 102 18.71 3.67 7.83
CA LYS A 102 19.13 4.20 9.14
C LYS A 102 17.99 4.88 9.88
N ASP A 103 16.95 5.33 9.19
CA ASP A 103 15.77 5.92 9.80
C ASP A 103 14.73 4.82 10.13
N PRO A 104 14.37 4.60 11.40
CA PRO A 104 13.39 3.59 11.78
C PRO A 104 11.96 3.87 11.29
N LEU A 105 11.66 5.09 10.82
CA LEU A 105 10.38 5.43 10.21
C LEU A 105 10.33 5.02 8.73
N PHE A 106 11.46 4.70 8.10
CA PHE A 106 11.50 4.19 6.74
C PHE A 106 11.23 2.68 6.76
N VAL A 107 10.01 2.28 6.41
CA VAL A 107 9.50 0.91 6.60
C VAL A 107 9.30 0.14 5.30
N GLY A 108 9.37 0.82 4.16
CA GLY A 108 9.21 0.18 2.87
C GLY A 108 9.52 1.08 1.69
N LEU A 109 9.43 0.48 0.50
CA LEU A 109 9.67 1.10 -0.79
C LEU A 109 8.51 0.80 -1.74
N ARG A 110 8.16 1.78 -2.57
CA ARG A 110 7.16 1.62 -3.63
C ARG A 110 7.63 2.22 -4.95
N PRO A 111 8.21 1.42 -5.87
CA PRO A 111 8.40 1.87 -7.25
C PRO A 111 7.04 2.01 -7.96
N MET A 112 6.90 3.03 -8.82
CA MET A 112 5.67 3.29 -9.58
C MET A 112 5.62 2.44 -10.87
N LEU A 113 5.70 1.11 -10.71
CA LEU A 113 5.78 0.15 -11.83
C LEU A 113 4.65 0.32 -12.85
N GLN A 114 3.45 0.68 -12.38
CA GLN A 114 2.26 0.87 -13.21
C GLN A 114 2.41 1.92 -14.33
N ASP A 115 3.32 2.88 -14.18
CA ASP A 115 3.50 4.04 -15.06
C ASP A 115 4.72 3.88 -16.00
N LEU A 116 5.51 2.81 -15.82
CA LEU A 116 6.63 2.49 -16.68
C LEU A 116 6.14 1.87 -17.99
N GLU A 117 6.82 2.19 -19.10
CA GLU A 117 6.49 1.65 -20.43
C GLU A 117 6.75 0.14 -20.55
N ASP A 118 7.74 -0.36 -19.82
CA ASP A 118 8.15 -1.77 -19.81
C ASP A 118 7.40 -2.53 -18.70
N ASP A 119 6.33 -3.24 -19.06
CA ASP A 119 5.55 -4.07 -18.13
C ASP A 119 6.41 -5.12 -17.39
N ALA A 120 7.57 -5.49 -17.96
CA ALA A 120 8.52 -6.44 -17.39
C ALA A 120 9.70 -5.77 -16.67
N PHE A 121 9.67 -4.46 -16.42
CA PHE A 121 10.75 -3.70 -15.77
C PHE A 121 11.27 -4.36 -14.49
N ILE A 122 10.38 -4.90 -13.66
CA ILE A 122 10.73 -5.58 -12.39
C ILE A 122 11.67 -6.80 -12.59
N LEU A 123 11.71 -7.35 -13.80
CA LEU A 123 12.55 -8.50 -14.16
C LEU A 123 13.92 -8.12 -14.72
N ARG A 124 14.23 -6.82 -14.84
CA ARG A 124 15.56 -6.38 -15.24
C ARG A 124 16.61 -6.95 -14.27
N PRO A 125 17.76 -7.45 -14.75
CA PRO A 125 18.76 -8.07 -13.89
C PRO A 125 19.18 -7.20 -12.69
N ARG A 126 19.41 -5.90 -12.94
CA ARG A 126 19.76 -4.92 -11.90
C ARG A 126 18.63 -4.75 -10.88
N VAL A 127 17.38 -4.60 -11.34
CA VAL A 127 16.22 -4.49 -10.45
C VAL A 127 16.07 -5.74 -9.59
N LEU A 128 16.27 -6.94 -10.14
CA LEU A 128 16.28 -8.19 -9.37
C LEU A 128 17.40 -8.22 -8.32
N ASP A 129 18.61 -7.74 -8.64
CA ASP A 129 19.70 -7.61 -7.69
C ASP A 129 19.34 -6.64 -6.55
N HIS A 130 18.73 -5.50 -6.88
CA HIS A 130 18.26 -4.52 -5.89
C HIS A 130 17.10 -5.05 -5.05
N LEU A 131 16.18 -5.83 -5.61
CA LEU A 131 15.13 -6.51 -4.85
C LEU A 131 15.72 -7.50 -3.82
N ARG A 132 16.83 -8.17 -4.13
CA ARG A 132 17.53 -9.01 -3.13
C ARG A 132 18.07 -8.17 -1.97
N LEU A 133 18.62 -7.00 -2.24
CA LEU A 133 19.05 -6.06 -1.18
C LEU A 133 17.86 -5.59 -0.33
N VAL A 134 16.70 -5.32 -0.95
CA VAL A 134 15.47 -5.00 -0.22
C VAL A 134 15.03 -6.17 0.66
N ALA A 135 15.02 -7.40 0.14
CA ALA A 135 14.69 -8.59 0.90
C ALA A 135 15.63 -8.80 2.10
N GLU A 136 16.94 -8.67 1.91
CA GLU A 136 17.95 -8.74 2.99
C GLU A 136 17.79 -7.62 4.03
N SER A 137 17.22 -6.48 3.63
CA SER A 137 16.97 -5.38 4.53
C SER A 137 15.78 -5.58 5.47
N GLY A 138 14.85 -6.46 5.10
CA GLY A 138 13.59 -6.68 5.81
C GLY A 138 12.55 -5.57 5.62
N LEU A 139 12.84 -4.57 4.77
CA LEU A 139 11.87 -3.54 4.38
C LEU A 139 10.74 -4.16 3.55
N ALA A 140 9.55 -3.56 3.68
CA ALA A 140 8.43 -3.89 2.82
C ALA A 140 8.67 -3.42 1.37
N PHE A 141 8.15 -4.20 0.43
CA PHE A 141 8.07 -3.83 -0.98
C PHE A 141 6.61 -3.76 -1.43
N ASP A 142 6.14 -2.55 -1.70
CA ASP A 142 4.77 -2.28 -2.12
C ASP A 142 4.67 -2.40 -3.66
N ILE A 143 3.79 -3.28 -4.12
CA ILE A 143 3.61 -3.62 -5.53
C ILE A 143 2.45 -2.80 -6.09
N LEU A 144 2.75 -1.59 -6.58
CA LEU A 144 1.79 -0.74 -7.30
C LEU A 144 1.76 -1.11 -8.79
N THR A 145 0.72 -1.84 -9.19
CA THR A 145 0.60 -2.42 -10.54
C THR A 145 -0.84 -2.47 -11.02
N PHE A 146 -1.01 -2.63 -12.34
CA PHE A 146 -2.22 -3.12 -12.99
C PHE A 146 -2.15 -4.64 -13.28
N PRO A 147 -3.27 -5.32 -13.63
CA PRO A 147 -3.28 -6.77 -13.84
C PRO A 147 -2.27 -7.28 -14.87
N ARG A 148 -1.99 -6.50 -15.92
CA ARG A 148 -1.00 -6.84 -16.95
C ARG A 148 0.41 -7.12 -16.41
N HIS A 149 0.77 -6.58 -15.24
CA HIS A 149 2.09 -6.78 -14.63
C HIS A 149 2.19 -8.02 -13.75
N LEU A 150 1.06 -8.56 -13.28
CA LEU A 150 1.04 -9.63 -12.28
C LEU A 150 1.86 -10.87 -12.70
N PRO A 151 1.85 -11.32 -13.97
CA PRO A 151 2.73 -12.42 -14.41
C PRO A 151 4.23 -12.11 -14.27
N HIS A 152 4.63 -10.83 -14.39
CA HIS A 152 6.01 -10.39 -14.20
C HIS A 152 6.37 -10.30 -12.71
N VAL A 153 5.45 -9.81 -11.88
CA VAL A 153 5.61 -9.79 -10.42
C VAL A 153 5.78 -11.20 -9.86
N ALA A 154 4.97 -12.17 -10.31
CA ALA A 154 5.10 -13.57 -9.88
C ALA A 154 6.50 -14.14 -10.15
N LYS A 155 7.07 -13.84 -11.32
CA LYS A 155 8.44 -14.24 -11.67
C LYS A 155 9.50 -13.55 -10.81
N ALA A 156 9.30 -12.27 -10.46
CA ALA A 156 10.21 -11.55 -9.58
C ALA A 156 10.19 -12.12 -8.15
N LEU A 157 9.01 -12.46 -7.63
CA LEU A 157 8.84 -13.11 -6.33
C LEU A 157 9.49 -14.50 -6.29
N ASP A 158 9.36 -15.28 -7.35
CA ASP A 158 10.06 -16.57 -7.49
C ASP A 158 11.59 -16.41 -7.52
N ALA A 159 12.07 -15.36 -8.21
CA ALA A 159 13.50 -15.04 -8.27
C ALA A 159 14.07 -14.46 -6.95
N VAL A 160 13.21 -13.96 -6.06
CA VAL A 160 13.57 -13.32 -4.78
C VAL A 160 12.61 -13.80 -3.66
N PRO A 161 12.67 -15.09 -3.25
CA PRO A 161 11.68 -15.69 -2.35
C PRO A 161 11.64 -15.10 -0.94
N GLY A 162 12.66 -14.33 -0.54
CA GLY A 162 12.69 -13.63 0.75
C GLY A 162 12.05 -12.24 0.74
N LEU A 163 11.55 -11.76 -0.41
CA LEU A 163 11.02 -10.40 -0.53
C LEU A 163 9.69 -10.24 0.23
N LYS A 164 9.69 -9.47 1.30
CA LYS A 164 8.48 -9.12 2.04
C LYS A 164 7.64 -8.14 1.21
N ALA A 165 6.60 -8.62 0.54
CA ALA A 165 5.87 -7.85 -0.46
C ALA A 165 4.39 -7.69 -0.15
N VAL A 166 3.79 -6.61 -0.65
CA VAL A 166 2.36 -6.34 -0.49
C VAL A 166 1.76 -5.82 -1.79
N VAL A 167 0.66 -6.42 -2.23
CA VAL A 167 -0.08 -5.97 -3.40
C VAL A 167 -0.92 -4.75 -3.02
N ASP A 168 -0.63 -3.61 -3.64
CA ASP A 168 -1.43 -2.40 -3.50
C ASP A 168 -2.74 -2.53 -4.28
N HIS A 169 -3.85 -2.08 -3.69
CA HIS A 169 -5.16 -1.94 -4.34
C HIS A 169 -5.65 -3.16 -5.13
N LEU A 170 -5.34 -4.37 -4.68
CA LEU A 170 -5.64 -5.61 -5.41
C LEU A 170 -5.01 -5.65 -6.82
N SER A 171 -3.95 -4.89 -7.09
CA SER A 171 -3.38 -4.66 -8.43
C SER A 171 -4.39 -4.07 -9.41
N LYS A 172 -5.25 -3.16 -8.92
CA LYS A 172 -6.16 -2.32 -9.70
C LYS A 172 -6.99 -3.12 -10.71
N PRO A 173 -7.84 -4.07 -10.24
CA PRO A 173 -8.70 -4.85 -11.13
C PRO A 173 -9.65 -3.94 -11.91
N ALA A 174 -10.09 -4.38 -13.08
CA ALA A 174 -10.96 -3.59 -13.95
C ALA A 174 -12.44 -3.61 -13.50
N ILE A 175 -12.69 -3.10 -12.28
CA ILE A 175 -13.99 -3.13 -11.58
C ILE A 175 -15.08 -2.47 -12.43
N ALA A 176 -14.81 -1.31 -13.04
CA ALA A 176 -15.76 -0.61 -13.90
C ALA A 176 -16.30 -1.47 -15.07
N SER A 177 -15.51 -2.43 -15.55
CA SER A 177 -15.92 -3.37 -16.61
C SER A 177 -16.40 -4.73 -16.09
N GLY A 178 -16.33 -4.99 -14.78
CA GLY A 178 -16.68 -6.27 -14.18
C GLY A 178 -15.76 -7.44 -14.57
N LEU A 179 -14.56 -7.15 -15.07
CA LEU A 179 -13.63 -8.18 -15.56
C LEU A 179 -12.83 -8.80 -14.40
N LEU A 180 -13.09 -10.07 -14.11
CA LEU A 180 -12.37 -10.83 -13.08
C LEU A 180 -11.17 -11.61 -13.62
N ASP A 181 -11.21 -12.06 -14.87
CA ASP A 181 -10.18 -12.92 -15.45
C ASP A 181 -9.38 -12.14 -16.52
N PRO A 182 -8.05 -12.30 -16.58
CA PRO A 182 -7.21 -13.26 -15.86
C PRO A 182 -6.78 -12.82 -14.44
N TRP A 183 -7.18 -11.62 -13.99
CA TRP A 183 -6.77 -11.04 -12.69
C TRP A 183 -6.93 -12.00 -11.51
N ARG A 184 -8.02 -12.77 -11.46
CA ARG A 184 -8.31 -13.73 -10.39
C ARG A 184 -7.19 -14.77 -10.26
N ASP A 185 -6.82 -15.40 -11.37
CA ASP A 185 -5.82 -16.47 -11.39
C ASP A 185 -4.43 -15.92 -11.09
N ASP A 186 -4.11 -14.73 -11.61
CA ASP A 186 -2.84 -14.06 -11.36
C ASP A 186 -2.68 -13.63 -9.89
N ILE A 187 -3.74 -13.09 -9.28
CA ILE A 187 -3.75 -12.77 -7.84
C ILE A 187 -3.63 -14.03 -6.98
N ALA A 188 -4.29 -15.13 -7.37
CA ALA A 188 -4.13 -16.40 -6.67
C ALA A 188 -2.69 -16.93 -6.75
N ALA A 189 -2.01 -16.74 -7.89
CA ALA A 189 -0.60 -17.10 -8.05
C ALA A 189 0.31 -16.28 -7.11
N LEU A 190 0.07 -14.97 -6.97
CA LEU A 190 0.80 -14.14 -6.00
C LEU A 190 0.49 -14.55 -4.54
N ALA A 191 -0.76 -14.90 -4.25
CA ALA A 191 -1.17 -15.33 -2.92
C ALA A 191 -0.54 -16.67 -2.49
N ALA A 192 -0.03 -17.48 -3.43
CA ALA A 192 0.70 -18.72 -3.12
C ALA A 192 2.05 -18.47 -2.43
N PHE A 193 2.61 -17.25 -2.54
CA PHE A 193 3.82 -16.87 -1.82
C PHE A 193 3.46 -16.44 -0.39
N PRO A 194 3.98 -17.11 0.67
CA PRO A 194 3.54 -16.87 2.05
C PRO A 194 3.97 -15.50 2.60
N ASN A 195 5.01 -14.90 2.01
CA ASN A 195 5.56 -13.58 2.29
C ASN A 195 4.86 -12.44 1.56
N VAL A 196 3.78 -12.72 0.81
CA VAL A 196 2.99 -11.73 0.08
C VAL A 196 1.68 -11.45 0.81
N SER A 197 1.44 -10.18 1.09
CA SER A 197 0.17 -9.64 1.61
C SER A 197 -0.59 -8.85 0.55
N CYS A 198 -1.82 -8.43 0.84
CA CYS A 198 -2.64 -7.62 -0.06
C CYS A 198 -3.41 -6.53 0.71
N LYS A 199 -3.41 -5.31 0.16
CA LYS A 199 -4.19 -4.19 0.72
C LYS A 199 -5.55 -4.10 0.06
N VAL A 200 -6.60 -4.22 0.87
CA VAL A 200 -7.97 -3.88 0.49
C VAL A 200 -8.12 -2.36 0.56
N SER A 201 -7.84 -1.71 -0.58
CA SER A 201 -7.69 -0.26 -0.74
C SER A 201 -7.92 0.14 -2.20
N GLY A 202 -8.11 1.43 -2.50
CA GLY A 202 -8.16 1.96 -3.88
C GLY A 202 -9.27 1.44 -4.79
N LEU A 203 -10.25 0.67 -4.28
CA LEU A 203 -11.24 -0.01 -5.13
C LEU A 203 -12.26 0.96 -5.76
N VAL A 204 -12.63 2.02 -5.04
CA VAL A 204 -13.66 2.96 -5.48
C VAL A 204 -13.24 3.77 -6.71
N THR A 205 -11.94 3.96 -6.93
CA THR A 205 -11.39 4.68 -8.08
C THR A 205 -11.22 3.81 -9.32
N GLU A 206 -11.26 2.48 -9.17
CA GLU A 206 -11.24 1.53 -10.29
C GLU A 206 -12.67 1.15 -10.77
N ALA A 207 -13.69 1.63 -10.07
CA ALA A 207 -15.10 1.37 -10.35
C ALA A 207 -15.74 2.48 -11.20
N ALA A 208 -16.96 2.24 -11.68
CA ALA A 208 -17.75 3.25 -12.36
C ALA A 208 -18.17 4.38 -11.40
N ALA A 209 -18.54 5.56 -11.93
CA ALA A 209 -18.86 6.72 -11.10
C ALA A 209 -20.08 6.51 -10.17
N ASP A 210 -21.02 5.64 -10.55
CA ASP A 210 -22.22 5.26 -9.80
C ASP A 210 -22.08 3.90 -9.09
N TRP A 211 -20.85 3.54 -8.73
CA TRP A 211 -20.49 2.28 -8.09
C TRP A 211 -21.36 1.93 -6.88
N ARG A 212 -21.48 0.63 -6.63
CA ARG A 212 -22.12 0.04 -5.46
C ARG A 212 -21.20 -0.99 -4.81
N ALA A 213 -21.46 -1.31 -3.54
CA ALA A 213 -20.66 -2.30 -2.83
C ALA A 213 -20.63 -3.67 -3.54
N GLU A 214 -21.71 -4.02 -4.24
CA GLU A 214 -21.83 -5.24 -5.03
C GLU A 214 -20.83 -5.32 -6.19
N ASP A 215 -20.37 -4.19 -6.73
CA ASP A 215 -19.41 -4.17 -7.84
C ASP A 215 -18.01 -4.59 -7.37
N MET A 216 -17.65 -4.25 -6.13
CA MET A 216 -16.37 -4.63 -5.51
C MET A 216 -16.40 -6.03 -4.88
N ARG A 217 -17.60 -6.54 -4.55
CA ARG A 217 -17.77 -7.80 -3.81
C ARG A 217 -17.02 -8.98 -4.46
N PRO A 218 -17.11 -9.26 -5.76
CA PRO A 218 -16.41 -10.40 -6.36
C PRO A 218 -14.89 -10.33 -6.19
N TYR A 219 -14.31 -9.13 -6.19
CA TYR A 219 -12.88 -8.92 -6.02
C TYR A 219 -12.45 -9.09 -4.56
N VAL A 220 -13.23 -8.54 -3.62
CA VAL A 220 -12.96 -8.70 -2.18
C VAL A 220 -13.15 -10.15 -1.74
N ASP A 221 -14.20 -10.84 -2.22
CA ASP A 221 -14.47 -12.25 -1.94
C ASP A 221 -13.31 -13.14 -2.40
N HIS A 222 -12.75 -12.85 -3.58
CA HIS A 222 -11.60 -13.59 -4.10
C HIS A 222 -10.37 -13.40 -3.22
N VAL A 223 -9.99 -12.16 -2.88
CA VAL A 223 -8.78 -11.93 -2.06
C VAL A 223 -8.94 -12.38 -0.62
N ALA A 224 -10.16 -12.31 -0.06
CA ALA A 224 -10.48 -12.93 1.23
C ALA A 224 -10.20 -14.43 1.21
N THR A 225 -10.56 -15.10 0.11
CA THR A 225 -10.36 -16.54 -0.06
C THR A 225 -8.88 -16.91 -0.21
N VAL A 226 -8.13 -16.22 -1.09
CA VAL A 226 -6.75 -16.65 -1.42
C VAL A 226 -5.68 -16.13 -0.45
N PHE A 227 -5.85 -14.95 0.14
CA PHE A 227 -4.89 -14.42 1.13
C PHE A 227 -5.19 -14.88 2.55
N GLY A 228 -6.46 -14.96 2.92
CA GLY A 228 -6.90 -15.23 4.29
C GLY A 228 -6.71 -14.05 5.24
N GLU A 229 -7.17 -14.22 6.49
CA GLU A 229 -7.24 -13.14 7.48
C GLU A 229 -5.88 -12.55 7.91
N ASP A 230 -4.79 -13.32 7.81
CA ASP A 230 -3.47 -12.93 8.30
C ASP A 230 -2.66 -12.10 7.29
N ARG A 231 -3.12 -12.02 6.03
CA ARG A 231 -2.37 -11.37 4.93
C ARG A 231 -3.15 -10.27 4.22
N LEU A 232 -4.31 -9.89 4.75
CA LEU A 232 -5.08 -8.74 4.28
C LEU A 232 -4.86 -7.53 5.19
N MET A 233 -4.78 -6.33 4.59
CA MET A 233 -4.66 -5.07 5.31
C MET A 233 -5.66 -4.06 4.76
N PHE A 234 -6.31 -3.29 5.63
CA PHE A 234 -7.10 -2.14 5.20
C PHE A 234 -6.18 -0.97 4.81
N GLY A 235 -6.51 -0.27 3.72
CA GLY A 235 -5.93 1.03 3.36
C GLY A 235 -7.00 1.93 2.77
N SER A 236 -7.01 3.21 3.12
CA SER A 236 -8.04 4.14 2.64
C SER A 236 -7.78 4.66 1.23
N ASP A 237 -6.51 4.69 0.82
CA ASP A 237 -6.04 5.39 -0.38
C ASP A 237 -6.42 6.90 -0.35
N TRP A 238 -6.56 7.46 0.85
CA TRP A 238 -6.80 8.89 1.00
C TRP A 238 -5.53 9.68 0.63
N PRO A 239 -5.64 10.84 -0.03
CA PRO A 239 -6.87 11.50 -0.46
C PRO A 239 -7.29 11.11 -1.89
N VAL A 240 -6.58 10.21 -2.59
CA VAL A 240 -6.92 9.77 -3.96
C VAL A 240 -8.35 9.25 -4.03
N ALA A 241 -8.77 8.46 -3.03
CA ALA A 241 -10.13 7.96 -2.91
C ALA A 241 -11.22 9.05 -2.95
N LYS A 242 -10.90 10.31 -2.64
CA LYS A 242 -11.85 11.45 -2.70
C LYS A 242 -12.35 11.75 -4.11
N LEU A 243 -11.74 11.19 -5.15
CA LEU A 243 -12.28 11.24 -6.51
C LEU A 243 -13.60 10.47 -6.64
N ALA A 244 -13.85 9.48 -5.77
CA ALA A 244 -15.01 8.60 -5.85
C ALA A 244 -15.80 8.45 -4.54
N ALA A 245 -15.17 8.65 -3.37
CA ALA A 245 -15.80 8.43 -2.06
C ALA A 245 -15.13 9.20 -0.92
N GLY A 246 -15.86 9.49 0.15
CA GLY A 246 -15.29 9.98 1.40
C GLY A 246 -14.56 8.89 2.20
N TYR A 247 -13.62 9.28 3.06
CA TYR A 247 -12.86 8.34 3.91
C TYR A 247 -13.75 7.36 4.69
N GLY A 248 -14.83 7.88 5.29
CA GLY A 248 -15.76 7.06 6.08
C GLY A 248 -16.54 6.05 5.24
N GLU A 249 -16.84 6.39 3.99
CA GLU A 249 -17.50 5.49 3.04
C GLU A 249 -16.55 4.37 2.63
N VAL A 250 -15.28 4.67 2.34
CA VAL A 250 -14.25 3.67 2.04
C VAL A 250 -14.03 2.72 3.21
N ALA A 251 -13.84 3.25 4.42
CA ALA A 251 -13.67 2.44 5.62
C ALA A 251 -14.91 1.58 5.91
N GLY A 252 -16.11 2.16 5.75
CA GLY A 252 -17.39 1.44 5.90
C GLY A 252 -17.56 0.32 4.89
N LEU A 253 -17.23 0.58 3.62
CA LEU A 253 -17.26 -0.40 2.53
C LEU A 253 -16.33 -1.58 2.82
N ALA A 254 -15.08 -1.31 3.19
CA ALA A 254 -14.13 -2.36 3.54
C ALA A 254 -14.61 -3.19 4.74
N ARG A 255 -15.16 -2.55 5.79
CA ARG A 255 -15.75 -3.25 6.94
C ARG A 255 -16.92 -4.15 6.52
N ALA A 256 -17.80 -3.66 5.65
CA ALA A 256 -18.98 -4.40 5.21
C ALA A 256 -18.61 -5.61 4.34
N LEU A 257 -17.70 -5.44 3.38
CA LEU A 257 -17.30 -6.52 2.46
C LEU A 257 -16.49 -7.59 3.18
N LEU A 258 -15.47 -7.21 3.96
CA LEU A 258 -14.63 -8.16 4.69
C LEU A 258 -15.35 -8.81 5.87
N GLY A 259 -16.25 -8.08 6.54
CA GLY A 259 -17.05 -8.61 7.65
C GLY A 259 -18.04 -9.70 7.23
N ALA A 260 -18.29 -9.88 5.92
CA ALA A 260 -19.04 -11.02 5.40
C ALA A 260 -18.24 -12.34 5.44
N HIS A 261 -16.91 -12.26 5.52
CA HIS A 261 -15.99 -13.40 5.52
C HIS A 261 -15.35 -13.65 6.89
N PHE A 262 -15.12 -12.57 7.64
CA PHE A 262 -14.23 -12.59 8.81
C PHE A 262 -14.94 -12.12 10.08
N GLY A 263 -14.70 -12.84 11.18
CA GLY A 263 -15.17 -12.47 12.51
C GLY A 263 -14.39 -11.29 13.13
N PRO A 264 -14.80 -10.82 14.33
CA PRO A 264 -14.20 -9.64 14.96
C PRO A 264 -12.68 -9.72 15.17
N ASP A 265 -12.15 -10.89 15.54
CA ASP A 265 -10.72 -11.05 15.79
C ASP A 265 -9.88 -10.89 14.53
N ALA A 266 -10.34 -11.50 13.43
CA ALA A 266 -9.76 -11.39 12.10
C ALA A 266 -9.88 -9.96 11.55
N MET A 267 -11.04 -9.32 11.71
CA MET A 267 -11.23 -7.93 11.31
C MET A 267 -10.27 -6.97 12.02
N ALA A 268 -9.95 -7.21 13.29
CA ALA A 268 -8.96 -6.42 14.00
C ALA A 268 -7.52 -6.67 13.51
N LYS A 269 -7.19 -7.87 13.02
CA LYS A 269 -5.92 -8.12 12.32
C LYS A 269 -5.86 -7.30 11.03
N ILE A 270 -6.91 -7.38 10.21
CA ILE A 270 -6.98 -6.71 8.90
C ILE A 270 -6.94 -5.18 9.03
N PHE A 271 -7.61 -4.61 10.04
CA PHE A 271 -7.65 -3.16 10.27
C PHE A 271 -6.47 -2.63 11.09
N GLY A 272 -5.43 -3.43 11.35
CA GLY A 272 -4.31 -2.93 12.15
C GLY A 272 -3.19 -3.93 12.39
N GLY A 273 -3.51 -5.07 13.00
CA GLY A 273 -2.51 -6.05 13.43
C GLY A 273 -1.56 -6.50 12.32
N ASN A 274 -2.10 -6.81 11.13
CA ASN A 274 -1.30 -7.27 9.99
C ASN A 274 -0.36 -6.16 9.49
N ALA A 275 -0.84 -4.92 9.40
CA ALA A 275 0.01 -3.80 8.99
C ALA A 275 1.09 -3.49 10.05
N ALA A 276 0.77 -3.62 11.34
CA ALA A 276 1.73 -3.43 12.41
C ALA A 276 2.85 -4.48 12.34
N GLU A 277 2.51 -5.76 12.17
CA GLU A 277 3.49 -6.83 12.01
C GLU A 277 4.30 -6.69 10.71
N PHE A 278 3.63 -6.37 9.60
CA PHE A 278 4.24 -6.29 8.28
C PHE A 278 5.15 -5.06 8.10
N TYR A 279 4.84 -3.90 8.67
CA TYR A 279 5.71 -2.72 8.50
C TYR A 279 6.61 -2.47 9.71
N LEU A 280 6.14 -2.78 10.93
CA LEU A 280 6.79 -2.31 12.17
C LEU A 280 7.45 -3.45 12.97
N GLY A 281 7.08 -4.70 12.71
CA GLY A 281 7.55 -5.88 13.46
C GLY A 281 9.02 -6.24 13.25
N SER A 282 9.65 -5.72 12.19
CA SER A 282 11.05 -6.02 11.84
C SER A 282 12.05 -4.97 12.36
N SER A 283 11.56 -3.84 12.87
CA SER A 283 12.34 -2.67 13.30
C SER A 283 12.70 -2.63 14.79
N SER A 284 12.28 -3.62 15.60
CA SER A 284 12.49 -3.58 17.06
C SER A 284 13.85 -4.13 17.50
N GLY A 285 14.92 -3.42 17.12
CA GLY A 285 15.95 -3.09 18.09
C GLY A 285 15.37 -2.05 19.06
N HIS A 286 14.64 -2.50 20.08
CA HIS A 286 14.11 -1.69 21.20
C HIS A 286 13.19 -0.52 20.81
N ARG A 287 11.87 -0.77 20.77
CA ARG A 287 10.89 0.20 21.26
C ARG A 287 9.78 -0.55 22.01
N GLU A 288 9.64 -0.25 23.30
CA GLU A 288 8.34 -0.37 23.97
C GLU A 288 7.43 0.70 23.34
N LEU A 289 6.30 0.25 22.79
CA LEU A 289 5.18 1.10 22.39
C LEU A 289 4.47 1.66 23.62
#